data_AF-Q1YVX1-F1
#
_entry.id   AF-Q1YVX1-F1
#
_cell.length_a   1.000
_cell.length_b   1.000
_cell.length_c   1.000
_cell.angle_alpha   90.00
_cell.angle_beta   90.00
_cell.angle_gamma   90.00
#
_symmetry.space_group_name_H-M   'P 1'
#
loop_
_entity.id
_entity.type
_entity.pdbx_description
1 polymer ?
#
loop_
_entity_poly.entity_id
_entity_poly.type
_entity_poly.pdbx_seq_one_letter_code
_entity_poly.pdbx_strand_id
1 'polypeptide(L)'
;MKKYFLGLALFFVVPFSAHAAQAIGVFLGSPMSGIQYKHNDLRFSLGIDDFGLAVDKTFNLGSLSKNSDLNNLYTFVGAQYVDNKHDKVGVRSGVGFELPVNSFEFYGELGPTLYVVEDVDLELEAALGFRVRF
;
A
#
# COMPACT_ATOMS: atom_id res chain seq x y z
N MET A 1 -26.71 -5.85 28.69
CA MET A 1 -26.59 -6.61 27.43
C MET A 1 -26.81 -5.68 26.24
N LYS A 2 -25.80 -5.63 25.35
CA LYS A 2 -25.79 -5.26 23.91
C LYS A 2 -26.58 -4.04 23.41
N LYS A 3 -25.86 -2.98 23.04
CA LYS A 3 -26.23 -2.02 21.96
C LYS A 3 -25.01 -1.34 21.33
N TYR A 4 -24.19 -2.05 20.54
CA TYR A 4 -23.22 -1.42 19.62
C TYR A 4 -23.01 -2.33 18.41
N PHE A 5 -23.90 -2.28 17.42
CA PHE A 5 -23.72 -2.96 16.13
C PHE A 5 -24.45 -2.22 14.99
N LEU A 6 -24.40 -0.89 15.00
CA LEU A 6 -24.99 -0.06 13.94
C LEU A 6 -23.98 1.00 13.49
N GLY A 7 -22.87 0.57 12.90
CA GLY A 7 -21.83 1.49 12.41
C GLY A 7 -20.97 0.96 11.27
N LEU A 8 -21.22 -0.26 10.78
CA LEU A 8 -20.35 -0.93 9.80
C LEU A 8 -21.10 -1.39 8.54
N ALA A 9 -22.12 -0.64 8.12
CA ALA A 9 -22.95 -0.99 6.95
C ALA A 9 -22.87 0.01 5.79
N LEU A 10 -22.07 1.08 5.90
CA LEU A 10 -22.05 2.18 4.92
C LEU A 10 -20.87 2.17 3.93
N PHE A 11 -20.06 1.10 3.90
CA PHE A 11 -18.89 1.01 3.00
C PHE A 11 -19.06 0.11 1.76
N PHE A 12 -20.24 -0.48 1.51
CA PHE A 12 -20.37 -1.57 0.51
C PHE A 12 -21.22 -1.27 -0.73
N VAL A 13 -21.24 -0.03 -1.21
CA VAL A 13 -21.86 0.26 -2.52
C VAL A 13 -20.86 0.99 -3.42
N VAL A 14 -19.90 0.24 -3.94
CA VAL A 14 -19.09 0.69 -5.09
C VAL A 14 -19.24 -0.36 -6.19
N PRO A 15 -19.66 0.01 -7.41
CA PRO A 15 -19.75 -0.93 -8.53
C PRO A 15 -18.34 -1.35 -8.95
N PHE A 16 -17.96 -2.60 -8.63
CA PHE A 16 -16.72 -3.21 -9.11
C PHE A 16 -16.93 -3.74 -10.54
N SER A 17 -16.69 -2.87 -11.52
CA SER A 17 -16.38 -3.31 -12.89
C SER A 17 -14.98 -2.83 -13.22
N ALA A 18 -13.99 -3.57 -12.76
CA ALA A 18 -12.60 -3.43 -13.14
C ALA A 18 -12.11 -4.80 -13.61
N HIS A 19 -11.50 -4.88 -14.79
CA HIS A 19 -10.62 -6.00 -15.11
C HIS A 19 -9.59 -6.08 -13.98
N ALA A 20 -9.55 -7.20 -13.27
CA ALA A 20 -8.72 -7.33 -12.08
C ALA A 20 -7.24 -7.23 -12.49
N ALA A 21 -6.60 -6.09 -12.23
CA ALA A 21 -5.18 -5.91 -12.52
C ALA A 21 -4.38 -6.58 -11.41
N GLN A 22 -3.80 -7.75 -11.71
CA GLN A 22 -2.98 -8.49 -10.75
C GLN A 22 -1.51 -8.26 -11.06
N ALA A 23 -0.69 -8.18 -10.01
CA ALA A 23 0.75 -8.16 -10.19
C ALA A 23 1.46 -8.80 -9.00
N ILE A 24 2.60 -9.42 -9.26
CA ILE A 24 3.50 -9.94 -8.22
C ILE A 24 4.93 -9.47 -8.48
N GLY A 25 5.66 -9.13 -7.43
CA GLY A 25 6.96 -8.52 -7.58
C GLY A 25 7.79 -8.48 -6.31
N VAL A 26 8.91 -7.76 -6.43
CA VAL A 26 9.86 -7.52 -5.34
C VAL A 26 10.00 -6.02 -5.08
N PHE A 27 10.41 -5.67 -3.88
CA PHE A 27 10.67 -4.29 -3.49
C PHE A 27 11.85 -4.18 -2.53
N LEU A 28 12.52 -3.04 -2.59
CA LEU A 28 13.61 -2.64 -1.72
C LEU A 28 13.23 -1.30 -1.08
N GLY A 29 13.33 -1.18 0.23
CA GLY A 29 12.92 0.03 0.92
C GLY A 29 13.08 -0.02 2.42
N SER A 30 12.49 0.98 3.08
CA SER A 30 12.29 1.00 4.53
C SER A 30 10.79 0.89 4.85
N PRO A 31 10.43 0.22 5.94
CA PRO A 31 11.31 -0.40 6.94
C PRO A 31 11.70 -1.84 6.56
N MET A 32 11.23 -2.33 5.41
CA MET A 32 11.43 -3.70 4.94
C MET A 32 11.55 -3.71 3.42
N SER A 33 12.07 -4.82 2.93
CA SER A 33 12.26 -5.22 1.55
C SER A 33 11.78 -6.66 1.39
N GLY A 34 11.17 -7.00 0.26
CA GLY A 34 10.67 -8.35 0.07
C GLY A 34 9.79 -8.51 -1.14
N ILE A 35 8.68 -9.24 -0.98
CA ILE A 35 7.75 -9.54 -2.07
C ILE A 35 6.42 -8.79 -1.90
N GLN A 36 5.78 -8.50 -3.02
CA GLN A 36 4.52 -7.78 -3.05
C GLN A 36 3.55 -8.40 -4.03
N TYR A 37 2.30 -8.53 -3.62
CA TYR A 37 1.17 -8.89 -4.46
C TYR A 37 0.18 -7.71 -4.53
N LYS A 38 -0.18 -7.30 -5.74
CA LYS A 38 -1.18 -6.26 -6.02
C LYS A 38 -2.39 -6.92 -6.67
N HIS A 39 -3.57 -6.57 -6.19
CA HIS A 39 -4.86 -6.94 -6.77
C HIS A 39 -5.72 -5.68 -6.85
N ASN A 40 -5.85 -5.12 -8.05
CA ASN A 40 -6.45 -3.81 -8.29
C ASN A 40 -5.74 -2.69 -7.50
N ASP A 41 -6.49 -2.07 -6.60
CA ASP A 41 -6.09 -1.00 -5.72
C ASP A 41 -5.70 -1.50 -4.32
N LEU A 42 -5.69 -2.82 -4.11
CA LEU A 42 -5.18 -3.44 -2.89
C LEU A 42 -3.80 -4.03 -3.09
N ARG A 43 -3.00 -3.97 -2.04
CA ARG A 43 -1.62 -4.44 -2.07
C ARG A 43 -1.25 -5.11 -0.76
N PHE A 44 -0.54 -6.22 -0.88
CA PHE A 44 -0.06 -7.04 0.21
C PHE A 44 1.46 -7.16 0.06
N SER A 45 2.20 -6.78 1.09
CA SER A 45 3.66 -6.83 1.10
C SER A 45 4.13 -7.75 2.23
N LEU A 46 5.12 -8.58 1.94
CA LEU A 46 5.82 -9.42 2.90
C LEU A 46 7.30 -9.02 2.91
N GLY A 47 7.76 -8.48 4.03
CA GLY A 47 9.16 -8.17 4.31
C GLY A 47 9.96 -9.43 4.63
N ILE A 48 11.17 -9.53 4.07
CA ILE A 48 12.08 -10.67 4.19
C ILE A 48 13.39 -10.28 4.89
N ASP A 49 13.91 -9.08 4.63
CA ASP A 49 15.12 -8.55 5.31
C ASP A 49 14.84 -8.25 6.79
N ASP A 50 13.79 -7.47 7.03
CA ASP A 50 13.10 -7.29 8.30
C ASP A 50 11.71 -7.92 8.13
N PHE A 51 11.41 -8.93 8.94
CA PHE A 51 10.17 -9.67 8.79
C PHE A 51 8.98 -8.74 9.06
N GLY A 52 8.05 -8.66 8.12
CA GLY A 52 6.94 -7.74 8.25
C GLY A 52 5.83 -8.00 7.24
N LEU A 53 4.68 -7.43 7.51
CA LEU A 53 3.50 -7.51 6.66
C LEU A 53 2.92 -6.11 6.48
N ALA A 54 2.54 -5.75 5.27
CA ALA A 54 1.79 -4.53 5.02
C ALA A 54 0.59 -4.77 4.11
N VAL A 55 -0.48 -4.02 4.36
CA VAL A 55 -1.67 -3.98 3.51
C VAL A 55 -1.97 -2.52 3.18
N ASP A 56 -1.99 -2.20 1.89
CA ASP A 56 -2.22 -0.85 1.39
C ASP A 56 -3.42 -0.79 0.44
N LYS A 57 -4.17 0.30 0.53
CA LYS A 57 -5.14 0.74 -0.48
C LYS A 57 -4.54 1.90 -1.26
N THR A 58 -4.48 1.79 -2.58
CA THR A 58 -3.98 2.83 -3.47
C THR A 58 -5.13 3.59 -4.13
N PHE A 59 -4.86 4.85 -4.47
CA PHE A 59 -5.81 5.72 -5.16
C PHE A 59 -5.08 6.43 -6.29
N ASN A 60 -5.51 6.16 -7.52
CA ASN A 60 -4.92 6.77 -8.71
C ASN A 60 -5.19 8.29 -8.72
N LEU A 61 -4.13 9.10 -8.77
CA LEU A 61 -4.26 10.56 -8.70
C LEU A 61 -4.91 11.13 -9.96
N GLY A 62 -4.68 10.54 -11.14
CA GLY A 62 -5.35 10.97 -12.35
C GLY A 62 -6.86 10.78 -12.30
N SER A 63 -7.31 9.67 -11.70
CA SER A 63 -8.72 9.40 -11.44
C SER A 63 -9.32 10.34 -10.39
N LEU A 64 -8.61 10.59 -9.28
CA LEU A 64 -9.06 11.49 -8.21
C LEU A 64 -9.15 12.96 -8.67
N SER A 65 -8.18 13.41 -9.46
CA SER A 65 -8.07 14.80 -9.92
C SER A 65 -8.73 15.05 -11.28
N LYS A 66 -9.21 14.00 -11.96
CA LYS A 66 -9.69 14.03 -13.35
C LYS A 66 -8.64 14.58 -14.33
N ASN A 67 -7.37 14.31 -14.07
CA ASN A 67 -6.23 14.72 -14.90
C ASN A 67 -5.45 13.49 -15.39
N SER A 68 -5.53 13.22 -16.70
CA SER A 68 -4.85 12.08 -17.32
C SER A 68 -3.32 12.08 -17.17
N ASP A 69 -2.72 13.25 -17.01
CA ASP A 69 -1.26 13.38 -16.89
C ASP A 69 -0.73 12.79 -15.58
N LEU A 70 -1.61 12.59 -14.60
CA LEU A 70 -1.30 12.02 -13.29
C LEU A 70 -1.69 10.54 -13.17
N ASN A 71 -2.03 9.87 -14.29
CA ASN A 71 -2.43 8.46 -14.28
C ASN A 71 -1.32 7.51 -13.80
N ASN A 72 -0.06 7.92 -13.89
CA ASN A 72 1.09 7.15 -13.39
C ASN A 72 1.40 7.46 -11.91
N LEU A 73 0.64 8.36 -11.27
CA LEU A 73 0.82 8.72 -9.87
C LEU A 73 -0.35 8.20 -9.04
N TYR A 74 -0.06 7.86 -7.79
CA TYR A 74 -1.07 7.45 -6.83
C TYR A 74 -0.71 7.98 -5.44
N THR A 75 -1.72 8.01 -4.58
CA THR A 75 -1.54 8.09 -3.13
C THR A 75 -1.98 6.79 -2.51
N PHE A 76 -1.51 6.47 -1.32
CA PHE A 76 -1.89 5.25 -0.62
C PHE A 76 -2.10 5.51 0.87
N VAL A 77 -2.90 4.64 1.48
CA VAL A 77 -3.03 4.49 2.93
C VAL A 77 -3.04 3.01 3.26
N GLY A 78 -2.41 2.65 4.36
CA GLY A 78 -2.30 1.25 4.75
C GLY A 78 -1.90 1.09 6.20
N ALA A 79 -1.69 -0.16 6.57
CA ALA A 79 -1.13 -0.53 7.86
C ALA A 79 0.00 -1.53 7.62
N GLN A 80 0.98 -1.51 8.52
CA GLN A 80 2.07 -2.45 8.53
C GLN A 80 2.37 -2.97 9.93
N TYR A 81 2.92 -4.16 9.98
CA TYR A 81 3.52 -4.78 11.14
C TYR A 81 4.95 -5.14 10.77
N VAL A 82 5.92 -4.81 11.61
CA VAL A 82 7.33 -5.15 11.40
C VAL A 82 7.87 -5.75 12.70
N ASP A 83 8.30 -7.00 12.60
CA ASP A 83 9.03 -7.74 13.62
C ASP A 83 10.50 -7.30 13.56
N ASN A 84 10.77 -6.18 14.22
CA ASN A 84 12.10 -5.71 14.55
C ASN A 84 12.16 -5.50 16.07
N LYS A 85 13.28 -5.09 16.65
CA LYS A 85 13.59 -5.06 18.10
C LYS A 85 12.50 -4.51 19.06
N HIS A 86 11.45 -3.82 18.59
CA HIS A 86 10.34 -3.30 19.38
C HIS A 86 8.94 -3.58 18.77
N ASP A 87 8.78 -4.59 17.91
CA ASP A 87 7.49 -5.03 17.31
C ASP A 87 6.53 -3.89 16.96
N LYS A 88 6.79 -3.21 15.84
CA LYS A 88 6.10 -1.96 15.53
C LYS A 88 4.87 -2.19 14.63
N VAL A 89 3.68 -1.86 15.12
CA VAL A 89 2.49 -1.65 14.29
C VAL A 89 2.44 -0.19 13.86
N GLY A 90 2.29 0.05 12.56
CA GLY A 90 2.27 1.39 11.99
C GLY A 90 1.11 1.61 11.02
N VAL A 91 0.58 2.84 11.01
CA VAL A 91 -0.29 3.33 9.94
C VAL A 91 0.59 4.08 8.95
N ARG A 92 0.51 3.71 7.68
CA ARG A 92 1.32 4.30 6.62
C ARG A 92 0.48 5.03 5.61
N SER A 93 1.05 6.09 5.04
CA SER A 93 0.43 6.83 3.95
C SER A 93 1.52 7.45 3.09
N GLY A 94 1.19 7.83 1.86
CA GLY A 94 2.21 8.44 1.01
C GLY A 94 1.77 8.67 -0.42
N VAL A 95 2.76 8.95 -1.24
CA VAL A 95 2.62 9.09 -2.68
C VAL A 95 3.56 8.12 -3.37
N GLY A 96 3.15 7.70 -4.55
CA GLY A 96 3.97 6.84 -5.38
C GLY A 96 3.73 7.07 -6.86
N PHE A 97 4.59 6.47 -7.65
CA PHE A 97 4.46 6.42 -9.09
C PHE A 97 4.55 4.97 -9.58
N GLU A 98 3.92 4.68 -10.70
CA GLU A 98 4.02 3.40 -11.41
C GLU A 98 4.28 3.64 -12.90
N LEU A 99 5.26 2.92 -13.45
CA LEU A 99 5.69 3.00 -14.83
C LEU A 99 5.39 1.67 -15.53
N PRO A 100 4.26 1.58 -16.26
CA PRO A 100 3.88 0.39 -17.00
C PRO A 100 4.77 0.18 -18.24
N VAL A 101 5.43 -0.98 -18.37
CA VAL A 101 6.20 -1.38 -19.57
C VAL A 101 5.82 -2.81 -19.97
N ASN A 102 4.94 -2.97 -20.97
CA ASN A 102 4.39 -4.27 -21.39
C ASN A 102 3.72 -5.02 -20.22
N SER A 103 4.21 -6.21 -19.85
CA SER A 103 3.75 -6.95 -18.67
C SER A 103 4.52 -6.59 -17.40
N PHE A 104 5.48 -5.66 -17.47
CA PHE A 104 6.28 -5.25 -16.34
C PHE A 104 5.81 -3.89 -15.80
N GLU A 105 6.03 -3.65 -14.51
CA GLU A 105 5.72 -2.40 -13.85
C GLU A 105 6.81 -2.06 -12.83
N PHE A 106 7.46 -0.93 -13.04
CA PHE A 106 8.36 -0.34 -12.05
C PHE A 106 7.55 0.62 -11.21
N TYR A 107 7.85 0.73 -9.92
CA TYR A 107 7.18 1.68 -9.07
C TYR A 107 8.13 2.22 -8.00
N GLY A 108 7.77 3.39 -7.47
CA GLY A 108 8.45 4.00 -6.34
C GLY A 108 7.47 4.69 -5.43
N GLU A 109 7.80 4.72 -4.14
CA GLU A 109 6.95 5.22 -3.07
C GLU A 109 7.76 6.01 -2.05
N LEU A 110 7.10 7.02 -1.49
CA LEU A 110 7.62 7.83 -0.40
C LEU A 110 6.45 8.23 0.49
N GLY A 111 6.61 8.09 1.80
CA GLY A 111 5.54 8.46 2.72
C GLY A 111 5.89 8.27 4.18
N PRO A 112 5.19 8.98 5.08
CA PRO A 112 5.34 8.77 6.50
C PRO A 112 4.64 7.48 6.97
N THR A 113 5.25 6.85 7.98
CA THR A 113 4.63 5.82 8.80
C THR A 113 4.58 6.28 10.25
N LEU A 114 3.37 6.26 10.81
CA LEU A 114 3.11 6.53 12.21
C LEU A 114 3.06 5.20 12.98
N TYR A 115 4.09 4.94 13.77
CA TYR A 115 4.14 3.82 14.69
C TYR A 115 3.44 4.16 16.00
N VAL A 116 2.66 3.23 16.54
CA VAL A 116 1.74 3.49 17.67
C VAL A 116 1.92 2.55 18.86
N VAL A 117 2.89 1.63 18.81
CA VAL A 117 3.14 0.64 19.85
C VAL A 117 4.35 1.08 20.67
N GLU A 118 4.19 1.07 22.00
CA GLU A 118 5.15 1.52 23.03
C GLU A 118 5.46 3.03 23.02
N ASP A 119 5.85 3.59 21.88
CA ASP A 119 6.08 5.02 21.68
C ASP A 119 5.51 5.48 20.32
N VAL A 120 4.97 6.70 20.28
CA VAL A 120 4.51 7.28 19.01
C VAL A 120 5.70 7.84 18.26
N ASP A 121 6.03 7.21 17.14
CA ASP A 121 7.16 7.58 16.29
C ASP A 121 6.69 7.80 14.84
N LEU A 122 7.23 8.83 14.20
CA LEU A 122 6.89 9.18 12.82
C LEU A 122 8.15 9.06 11.96
N GLU A 123 8.20 8.03 11.14
CA GLU A 123 9.34 7.75 10.27
C GLU A 123 8.98 8.04 8.81
N LEU A 124 9.91 8.64 8.06
CA LEU A 124 9.75 8.82 6.61
C LEU A 124 10.35 7.62 5.88
N GLU A 125 9.53 6.91 5.13
CA GLU A 125 9.87 5.67 4.48
C GLU A 125 9.81 5.78 2.96
N ALA A 126 10.67 5.03 2.28
CA ALA A 126 10.71 4.99 0.83
C ALA A 126 10.91 3.57 0.32
N ALA A 127 10.32 3.26 -0.82
CA ALA A 127 10.47 1.97 -1.48
C ALA A 127 10.56 2.11 -2.99
N LEU A 128 11.33 1.23 -3.62
CA LEU A 128 11.37 1.02 -5.06
C LEU A 128 11.08 -0.45 -5.34
N GLY A 129 10.32 -0.73 -6.39
CA GLY A 129 10.01 -2.10 -6.72
C GLY A 129 9.70 -2.35 -8.17
N PHE A 130 9.60 -3.64 -8.47
CA PHE A 130 9.36 -4.17 -9.78
C PHE A 130 8.36 -5.32 -9.67
N ARG A 131 7.35 -5.34 -10.54
CA ARG A 131 6.31 -6.38 -10.55
C ARG A 131 5.92 -6.78 -11.96
N VAL A 132 5.48 -8.03 -12.10
CA VAL A 132 4.95 -8.63 -13.33
C VAL A 132 3.44 -8.66 -13.24
N ARG A 133 2.77 -8.09 -14.24
CA ARG A 133 1.31 -8.03 -14.39
C ARG A 133 0.78 -9.21 -15.18
N PHE A 134 -0.39 -9.71 -14.80
CA PHE A 134 -1.09 -10.80 -15.46
C PHE A 134 -2.61 -10.71 -15.26
#